data_AF-A0A6N8XD49-F1
#
_entry.id   AF-A0A6N8XD49-F1
#
_cell.length_a   1.000
_cell.length_b   1.000
_cell.length_c   1.000
_cell.angle_alpha   90.00
_cell.angle_beta   90.00
_cell.angle_gamma   90.00
#
_symmetry.space_group_name_H-M   'P 1'
#
loop_
_entity.id
_entity.type
_entity.pdbx_description
1 polymer ?
#
loop_
_entity_poly.entity_id
_entity_poly.type
_entity_poly.pdbx_seq_one_letter_code
_entity_poly.pdbx_strand_id
1 'polypeptide(L)'
;MVALATAGQVAFGDDDRPFWHPDAGTPAERFELAKRTEPELVAFLRRFPKGADLHNHAGGAVYSDYVIDAARAKGLRYDPRLRGFTASEEEHTVSLDELESDAAMLKGFFETVSMRGWYPNTGDGHHHFFQTFSRLGSARRTEAQILAEIVRRNRYQNVNYVELMM
;
A
#
# COMPACT_ATOMS: atom_id res chain seq x y z
N MET A 1 -37.98 57.07 11.48
CA MET A 1 -38.39 55.66 11.61
C MET A 1 -37.51 54.85 10.68
N VAL A 2 -36.37 54.37 11.19
CA VAL A 2 -35.42 53.54 10.42
C VAL A 2 -35.40 52.20 11.13
N ALA A 3 -35.96 51.18 10.49
CA ALA A 3 -35.94 49.83 11.00
C ALA A 3 -34.52 49.30 10.87
N LEU A 4 -33.88 48.99 12.01
CA LEU A 4 -32.67 48.17 12.02
C LEU A 4 -33.08 46.75 11.61
N ALA A 5 -32.64 46.32 10.43
CA ALA A 5 -32.67 44.92 10.05
C ALA A 5 -31.65 44.17 10.93
N THR A 6 -32.14 43.38 11.87
CA THR A 6 -31.34 42.38 12.58
C THR A 6 -30.83 41.37 11.56
N ALA A 7 -29.51 41.23 11.45
CA ALA A 7 -28.88 40.15 10.70
C ALA A 7 -29.36 38.83 11.31
N GLY A 8 -30.17 38.10 10.54
CA GLY A 8 -30.62 36.77 10.91
C GLY A 8 -29.41 35.86 11.10
N GLN A 9 -29.31 35.24 12.27
CA GLN A 9 -28.47 34.07 12.47
C GLN A 9 -28.87 33.03 11.44
N VAL A 10 -27.93 32.68 10.57
CA VAL A 10 -28.04 31.50 9.73
C VAL A 10 -28.06 30.31 10.68
N ALA A 11 -29.19 29.60 10.73
CA ALA A 11 -29.29 28.36 11.48
C ALA A 11 -28.48 27.28 10.75
N PHE A 12 -27.35 26.87 11.31
CA PHE A 12 -26.65 25.64 10.90
C PHE A 12 -27.38 24.45 11.55
N GLY A 13 -28.17 23.72 10.78
CA GLY A 13 -28.54 22.35 11.10
C GLY A 13 -27.51 21.40 10.49
N ASP A 14 -27.27 20.27 11.16
CA ASP A 14 -26.26 19.24 10.84
C ASP A 14 -24.80 19.67 10.96
N ASP A 15 -24.11 18.99 11.87
CA ASP A 15 -22.80 19.33 12.36
C ASP A 15 -21.66 19.11 11.34
N ASP A 16 -21.07 20.20 10.83
CA ASP A 16 -19.88 20.23 9.95
C ASP A 16 -18.54 19.99 10.70
N ARG A 17 -18.55 19.63 11.99
CA ARG A 17 -17.30 19.35 12.73
C ARG A 17 -16.50 18.21 12.07
N PRO A 18 -15.17 18.37 11.89
CA PRO A 18 -14.32 17.27 11.44
C PRO A 18 -14.19 16.19 12.52
N PHE A 19 -13.92 14.94 12.14
CA PHE A 19 -13.84 13.82 13.11
C PHE A 19 -12.74 14.00 14.19
N TRP A 20 -11.73 14.81 13.91
CA TRP A 20 -10.64 15.13 14.84
C TRP A 20 -10.94 16.33 15.74
N HIS A 21 -12.12 16.95 15.62
CA HIS A 21 -12.51 18.04 16.51
C HIS A 21 -12.50 17.54 17.97
N PRO A 22 -12.02 18.35 18.95
CA PRO A 22 -12.00 17.95 20.36
C PRO A 22 -13.37 17.46 20.85
N ASP A 23 -14.44 18.16 20.46
CA ASP A 23 -15.82 17.86 20.85
C ASP A 23 -16.58 16.92 19.88
N ALA A 24 -15.88 16.21 18.98
CA ALA A 24 -16.51 15.27 18.04
C ALA A 24 -17.06 13.97 18.70
N GLY A 25 -17.14 13.95 20.04
CA GLY A 25 -17.75 12.86 20.79
C GLY A 25 -16.88 11.61 20.92
N THR A 26 -17.58 10.49 21.08
CA THR A 26 -17.08 9.12 21.23
C THR A 26 -16.37 8.62 19.96
N PRO A 27 -15.57 7.54 20.04
CA PRO A 27 -14.96 6.94 18.85
C PRO A 27 -15.96 6.54 17.75
N ALA A 28 -17.17 6.11 18.13
CA ALA A 28 -18.22 5.74 17.18
C ALA A 28 -18.77 6.97 16.44
N GLU A 29 -19.05 8.06 17.15
CA GLU A 29 -19.49 9.32 16.54
C GLU A 29 -18.42 9.89 15.60
N ARG A 30 -17.15 9.84 16.01
CA ARG A 30 -16.01 10.23 15.15
C ARG A 30 -15.90 9.37 13.89
N PHE A 31 -16.18 8.07 13.99
CA PHE A 31 -16.19 7.19 12.82
C PHE A 31 -17.30 7.56 11.84
N GLU A 32 -18.50 7.88 12.35
CA GLU A 32 -19.61 8.35 11.50
C GLU A 32 -19.28 9.68 10.81
N LEU A 33 -18.61 10.61 11.51
CA LEU A 33 -18.09 11.83 10.87
C LEU A 33 -17.05 11.51 9.78
N ALA A 34 -16.10 10.62 10.07
CA ALA A 34 -15.02 10.28 9.14
C ALA A 34 -15.50 9.57 7.86
N LYS A 35 -16.63 8.85 7.92
CA LYS A 35 -17.21 8.15 6.75
C LYS A 35 -17.73 9.08 5.66
N ARG A 36 -17.87 10.38 5.94
CA ARG A 36 -18.41 11.38 4.99
C ARG A 36 -17.54 11.51 3.74
N THR A 37 -16.23 11.32 3.88
CA THR A 37 -15.30 11.36 2.74
C THR A 37 -14.23 10.27 2.85
N GLU A 38 -13.75 9.76 1.71
CA GLU A 38 -12.69 8.76 1.69
C GLU A 38 -11.37 9.24 2.35
N PRO A 39 -10.87 10.48 2.10
CA PRO A 39 -9.67 10.96 2.77
C PRO A 39 -9.80 11.01 4.31
N GLU A 40 -10.97 11.40 4.82
CA GLU A 40 -11.23 11.43 6.26
C GLU A 40 -11.31 10.02 6.84
N LEU A 41 -11.98 9.09 6.15
CA LEU A 41 -12.04 7.69 6.55
C LEU A 41 -10.65 7.06 6.62
N VAL A 42 -9.80 7.31 5.61
CA VAL A 42 -8.40 6.87 5.61
C VAL A 42 -7.63 7.48 6.79
N ALA A 43 -7.78 8.79 7.03
CA ALA A 43 -7.10 9.48 8.12
C ALA A 43 -7.54 9.00 9.51
N PHE A 44 -8.81 8.61 9.66
CA PHE A 44 -9.36 8.01 10.86
C PHE A 44 -8.83 6.58 11.05
N LEU A 45 -9.03 5.70 10.06
CA LEU A 45 -8.65 4.28 10.15
C LEU A 45 -7.15 4.07 10.30
N ARG A 46 -6.33 4.96 9.75
CA ARG A 46 -4.88 4.92 9.93
C ARG A 46 -4.46 5.17 11.38
N ARG A 47 -5.19 6.03 12.10
CA ARG A 47 -4.97 6.32 13.53
C ARG A 47 -5.70 5.34 14.45
N PHE A 48 -6.70 4.62 13.94
CA PHE A 48 -7.50 3.68 14.73
C PHE A 48 -6.64 2.50 15.23
N PRO A 49 -6.66 2.18 16.54
CA PRO A 49 -5.90 1.06 17.10
C PRO A 49 -6.53 -0.27 16.69
N LYS A 50 -5.91 -0.95 15.73
CA LYS A 50 -6.46 -2.18 15.13
C LYS A 50 -6.17 -3.45 15.94
N GLY A 51 -5.34 -3.35 16.98
CA GLY A 51 -4.94 -4.52 17.76
C GLY A 51 -3.93 -5.36 16.98
N ALA A 52 -4.39 -6.47 16.39
CA ALA A 52 -3.54 -7.52 15.83
C ALA A 52 -3.85 -7.83 14.35
N ASP A 53 -2.80 -8.12 13.57
CA ASP A 53 -2.88 -8.80 12.28
C ASP A 53 -2.50 -10.28 12.46
N LEU A 54 -3.48 -11.18 12.37
CA LEU A 54 -3.32 -12.60 12.72
C LEU A 54 -3.15 -13.50 11.48
N HIS A 55 -3.25 -12.95 10.28
CA HIS A 55 -3.15 -13.75 9.05
C HIS A 55 -2.37 -12.97 8.00
N ASN A 56 -1.07 -13.20 7.97
CA ASN A 56 -0.22 -12.55 7.01
C ASN A 56 0.94 -13.45 6.59
N HIS A 57 1.22 -13.48 5.28
CA HIS A 57 2.35 -14.22 4.72
C HIS A 57 3.51 -13.24 4.50
N ALA A 58 4.62 -13.43 5.19
CA ALA A 58 5.76 -12.50 5.16
C ALA A 58 6.26 -12.21 3.74
N GLY A 59 6.27 -13.24 2.87
CA GLY A 59 6.65 -13.09 1.46
C GLY A 59 5.69 -12.26 0.60
N GLY A 60 4.42 -12.10 1.01
CA GLY A 60 3.44 -11.22 0.36
C GLY A 60 3.16 -9.92 1.13
N ALA A 61 3.74 -9.77 2.32
CA ALA A 61 3.52 -8.65 3.23
C ALA A 61 4.47 -7.48 3.01
N VAL A 62 5.33 -7.52 2.00
CA VAL A 62 6.30 -6.47 1.67
C VAL A 62 5.87 -5.76 0.39
N TYR A 63 6.15 -4.47 0.28
CA TYR A 63 5.92 -3.75 -0.97
C TYR A 63 6.79 -4.29 -2.12
N SER A 64 6.19 -4.43 -3.30
CA SER A 64 6.86 -4.99 -4.48
C SER A 64 8.11 -4.19 -4.89
N ASP A 65 8.09 -2.86 -4.78
CA ASP A 65 9.19 -1.98 -5.19
C ASP A 65 10.51 -2.31 -4.46
N TYR A 66 10.43 -2.82 -3.23
CA TYR A 66 11.62 -3.16 -2.44
C TYR A 66 12.41 -4.36 -2.98
N VAL A 67 11.84 -5.16 -3.88
CA VAL A 67 12.62 -6.20 -4.55
C VAL A 67 13.60 -5.59 -5.57
N ILE A 68 13.31 -4.40 -6.10
CA ILE A 68 14.23 -3.62 -6.95
C ILE A 68 15.44 -3.17 -6.13
N ASP A 69 15.22 -2.61 -4.93
CA ASP A 69 16.31 -2.26 -4.00
C ASP A 69 17.19 -3.47 -3.67
N ALA A 70 16.58 -4.64 -3.46
CA ALA A 70 17.30 -5.87 -3.14
C ALA A 70 18.10 -6.37 -4.34
N ALA A 71 17.54 -6.27 -5.55
CA ALA A 71 18.24 -6.56 -6.79
C ALA A 71 19.46 -5.63 -6.96
N ARG A 72 19.29 -4.34 -6.68
CA ARG A 72 20.34 -3.31 -6.77
C ARG A 72 21.50 -3.61 -5.83
N ALA A 73 21.19 -3.91 -4.57
CA ALA A 73 22.20 -4.26 -3.57
C ALA A 73 23.00 -5.53 -3.93
N LYS A 74 22.43 -6.40 -4.77
CA LYS A 74 23.06 -7.64 -5.25
C LYS A 74 23.69 -7.52 -6.63
N GLY A 75 23.62 -6.34 -7.27
CA GLY A 75 24.12 -6.15 -8.64
C GLY A 75 23.37 -6.95 -9.69
N LEU A 76 22.09 -7.26 -9.47
CA LEU A 76 21.27 -8.00 -10.43
C LEU A 76 20.71 -7.07 -11.51
N ARG A 77 20.42 -7.65 -12.67
CA ARG A 77 19.76 -7.03 -13.82
C ARG A 77 18.31 -7.52 -13.92
N TYR A 78 17.45 -6.75 -14.56
CA TYR A 78 16.09 -7.19 -14.86
C TYR A 78 16.07 -7.95 -16.19
N ASP A 79 15.42 -9.11 -16.21
CA ASP A 79 15.16 -9.90 -17.41
C ASP A 79 13.67 -9.82 -17.75
N PRO A 80 13.28 -9.08 -18.82
CA PRO A 80 11.89 -8.98 -19.25
C PRO A 80 11.27 -10.31 -19.69
N ARG A 81 12.08 -11.29 -20.10
CA ARG A 81 11.62 -12.63 -20.51
C ARG A 81 11.25 -13.47 -19.30
N LEU A 82 12.08 -13.42 -18.26
CA LEU A 82 11.81 -14.09 -16.98
C LEU A 82 10.81 -13.32 -16.10
N ARG A 83 10.63 -12.02 -16.37
CA ARG A 83 9.83 -11.10 -15.54
C ARG A 83 10.35 -11.09 -14.10
N GLY A 84 11.67 -11.00 -13.96
CA GLY A 84 12.38 -11.10 -12.69
C GLY A 84 13.83 -10.66 -12.81
N PHE A 85 14.60 -10.86 -11.73
CA PHE A 85 15.99 -10.42 -11.65
C PHE A 85 16.97 -11.58 -11.83
N THR A 86 18.11 -11.29 -12.46
CA THR A 86 19.14 -12.27 -12.79
C THR A 86 20.54 -11.68 -12.68
N ALA A 87 21.54 -12.52 -12.49
CA ALA A 87 22.95 -12.13 -12.56
C ALA A 87 23.51 -12.22 -14.00
N SER A 88 22.74 -12.73 -14.97
CA SER A 88 23.15 -12.78 -16.38
C SER A 88 23.30 -11.37 -16.94
N GLU A 89 24.34 -11.16 -17.74
CA GLU A 89 24.61 -9.92 -18.49
C GLU A 89 24.29 -10.06 -19.99
N GLU A 90 23.43 -11.02 -20.34
CA GLU A 90 22.97 -11.18 -21.72
C GLU A 90 22.29 -9.91 -22.26
N GLU A 91 22.35 -9.72 -23.58
CA GLU A 91 21.88 -8.52 -24.29
C GLU A 91 20.41 -8.15 -24.00
N HIS A 92 19.57 -9.15 -23.68
CA HIS A 92 18.15 -8.92 -23.39
C HIS A 92 17.87 -8.48 -21.94
N THR A 93 18.88 -8.48 -21.08
CA THR A 93 18.77 -8.02 -19.69
C THR A 93 19.05 -6.53 -19.62
N VAL A 94 18.35 -5.82 -18.75
CA VAL A 94 18.50 -4.38 -18.57
C VAL A 94 18.98 -4.05 -17.16
N SER A 95 19.69 -2.95 -17.03
CA SER A 95 20.04 -2.39 -15.72
C SER A 95 18.78 -1.94 -14.97
N LEU A 96 18.92 -1.77 -13.66
CA LEU A 96 17.80 -1.27 -12.84
C LEU A 96 17.50 0.20 -13.13
N ASP A 97 18.50 0.98 -13.53
CA ASP A 97 18.29 2.38 -13.94
C ASP A 97 17.46 2.45 -15.22
N GLU A 98 17.68 1.54 -16.18
CA GLU A 98 16.85 1.41 -17.38
C GLU A 98 15.43 0.95 -17.04
N LEU A 99 15.27 -0.04 -16.16
CA LEU A 99 13.96 -0.48 -15.67
C LEU A 99 13.18 0.66 -15.03
N GLU A 100 13.81 1.46 -14.16
CA GLU A 100 13.15 2.54 -13.43
C GLU A 100 12.86 3.78 -14.30
N SER A 101 13.66 4.01 -15.34
CA SER A 101 13.47 5.13 -16.27
C SER A 101 12.42 4.84 -17.36
N ASP A 102 12.15 3.57 -17.66
CA ASP A 102 11.09 3.16 -18.59
C ASP A 102 9.78 2.90 -17.83
N ALA A 103 8.87 3.88 -17.87
CA ALA A 103 7.57 3.79 -17.21
C ALA A 103 6.71 2.59 -17.67
N ALA A 104 6.82 2.18 -18.93
CA ALA A 104 6.04 1.05 -19.45
C ALA A 104 6.62 -0.28 -18.94
N MET A 105 7.95 -0.40 -18.92
CA MET A 105 8.63 -1.58 -18.37
C MET A 105 8.42 -1.71 -16.86
N LEU A 106 8.56 -0.62 -16.11
CA LEU A 106 8.33 -0.59 -14.67
C LEU A 106 6.87 -0.93 -14.32
N LYS A 107 5.91 -0.35 -15.06
CA LYS A 107 4.49 -0.71 -14.95
C LYS A 107 4.29 -2.21 -15.20
N GLY A 108 4.85 -2.73 -16.30
CA GLY A 108 4.77 -4.15 -16.64
C GLY A 108 5.31 -5.03 -15.52
N PHE A 109 6.46 -4.69 -14.96
CA PHE A 109 7.03 -5.38 -13.79
C PHE A 109 6.02 -5.40 -12.63
N PHE A 110 5.48 -4.25 -12.21
CA PHE A 110 4.53 -4.19 -11.09
C PHE A 110 3.24 -4.97 -11.34
N GLU A 111 2.75 -5.02 -12.57
CA GLU A 111 1.61 -5.87 -12.95
C GLU A 111 1.96 -7.36 -12.88
N THR A 112 3.23 -7.74 -12.99
CA THR A 112 3.65 -9.14 -12.83
C THR A 112 3.85 -9.58 -11.38
N VAL A 113 4.08 -8.64 -10.46
CA VAL A 113 4.34 -8.92 -9.03
C VAL A 113 3.24 -8.39 -8.11
N SER A 114 2.03 -8.16 -8.65
CA SER A 114 0.84 -7.79 -7.89
C SER A 114 -0.42 -8.12 -8.69
N MET A 115 -1.59 -7.97 -8.07
CA MET A 115 -2.88 -8.03 -8.78
C MET A 115 -3.24 -6.73 -9.50
N ARG A 116 -2.38 -5.69 -9.43
CA ARG A 116 -2.60 -4.43 -10.17
C ARG A 116 -2.63 -4.74 -11.66
N GLY A 117 -3.61 -4.18 -12.37
CA GLY A 117 -3.74 -4.37 -13.82
C GLY A 117 -4.24 -5.75 -14.26
N TRP A 118 -4.51 -6.67 -13.33
CA TRP A 118 -5.20 -7.92 -13.64
C TRP A 118 -6.72 -7.70 -13.71
N TYR A 119 -7.38 -8.33 -14.69
CA TYR A 119 -8.83 -8.32 -14.86
C TYR A 119 -9.32 -9.74 -15.24
N PRO A 120 -10.60 -10.10 -14.99
CA PRO A 120 -11.10 -11.46 -15.27
C PRO A 120 -10.86 -11.96 -16.71
N ASN A 121 -10.77 -11.06 -17.68
CA ASN A 121 -10.55 -11.41 -19.09
C ASN A 121 -9.06 -11.50 -19.48
N THR A 122 -8.12 -11.31 -18.55
CA THR A 122 -6.67 -11.35 -18.81
C THR A 122 -6.02 -12.71 -18.48
N GLY A 123 -6.78 -13.67 -17.93
CA GLY A 123 -6.30 -15.02 -17.62
C GLY A 123 -6.70 -15.50 -16.21
N ASP A 124 -6.18 -16.65 -15.79
CA ASP A 124 -6.43 -17.19 -14.44
C ASP A 124 -5.76 -16.34 -13.36
N GLY A 125 -6.58 -15.68 -12.53
CA GLY A 125 -6.13 -14.83 -11.42
C GLY A 125 -5.45 -15.62 -10.31
N HIS A 126 -5.84 -16.88 -10.09
CA HIS A 126 -5.20 -17.74 -9.10
C HIS A 126 -3.75 -18.02 -9.51
N HIS A 127 -3.54 -18.46 -10.76
CA HIS A 127 -2.18 -18.66 -11.27
C HIS A 127 -1.35 -17.37 -11.28
N HIS A 128 -1.94 -16.25 -11.67
CA HIS A 128 -1.26 -14.94 -11.64
C HIS A 128 -0.81 -14.56 -10.23
N PHE A 129 -1.68 -14.73 -9.23
CA PHE A 129 -1.36 -14.50 -7.83
C PHE A 129 -0.17 -15.37 -7.37
N PHE A 130 -0.21 -16.69 -7.61
CA PHE A 130 0.85 -17.58 -7.13
C PHE A 130 2.18 -17.42 -7.88
N GLN A 131 2.17 -16.98 -9.14
CA GLN A 131 3.41 -16.66 -9.86
C GLN A 131 4.17 -15.48 -9.26
N THR A 132 3.49 -14.57 -8.56
CA THR A 132 4.11 -13.39 -7.93
C THR A 132 5.25 -13.78 -6.97
N PHE A 133 5.07 -14.84 -6.18
CA PHE A 133 6.05 -15.24 -5.18
C PHE A 133 7.38 -15.71 -5.79
N SER A 134 7.32 -16.44 -6.91
CA SER A 134 8.52 -16.87 -7.64
C SER A 134 9.28 -15.66 -8.22
N ARG A 135 8.55 -14.70 -8.81
CA ARG A 135 9.12 -13.47 -9.37
C ARG A 135 9.76 -12.60 -8.30
N LEU A 136 9.09 -12.38 -7.16
CA LEU A 136 9.68 -11.68 -6.02
C LEU A 136 10.88 -12.44 -5.42
N GLY A 137 10.87 -13.77 -5.51
CA GLY A 137 11.99 -14.62 -5.09
C GLY A 137 13.29 -14.40 -5.88
N SER A 138 13.21 -13.89 -7.11
CA SER A 138 14.38 -13.66 -7.98
C SER A 138 15.41 -12.68 -7.40
N ALA A 139 14.99 -11.76 -6.53
CA ALA A 139 15.90 -10.94 -5.71
C ALA A 139 15.53 -10.98 -4.22
N ARG A 140 15.22 -12.18 -3.69
CA ARG A 140 14.73 -12.40 -2.32
C ARG A 140 15.51 -11.64 -1.24
N ARG A 141 14.80 -10.94 -0.36
CA ARG A 141 15.37 -10.30 0.84
C ARG A 141 15.67 -11.28 1.96
N THR A 142 16.54 -10.88 2.87
CA THR A 142 16.71 -11.64 4.11
C THR A 142 15.45 -11.54 4.97
N GLU A 143 15.23 -12.55 5.80
CA GLU A 143 14.12 -12.56 6.75
C GLU A 143 14.10 -11.31 7.64
N ALA A 144 15.26 -10.91 8.15
CA ALA A 144 15.40 -9.71 8.98
C ALA A 144 14.96 -8.43 8.25
N GLN A 145 15.27 -8.29 6.95
CA GLN A 145 14.84 -7.14 6.16
C GLN A 145 13.32 -7.12 5.96
N ILE A 146 12.72 -8.29 5.73
CA ILE A 146 11.26 -8.46 5.58
C ILE A 146 10.57 -8.07 6.90
N LEU A 147 10.99 -8.64 8.02
CA LEU A 147 10.42 -8.36 9.34
C LEU A 147 10.54 -6.87 9.72
N ALA A 148 11.69 -6.25 9.45
CA ALA A 148 11.90 -4.84 9.74
C ALA A 148 10.95 -3.91 8.94
N GLU A 149 10.60 -4.28 7.71
CA GLU A 149 9.64 -3.54 6.89
C GLU A 149 8.20 -3.73 7.40
N ILE A 150 7.80 -4.98 7.65
CA ILE A 150 6.46 -5.32 8.17
C ILE A 150 6.20 -4.62 9.51
N VAL A 151 7.14 -4.70 10.46
CA VAL A 151 6.98 -4.08 11.79
C VAL A 151 6.86 -2.56 11.69
N ARG A 152 7.69 -1.92 10.86
CA ARG A 152 7.65 -0.46 10.66
C ARG A 152 6.31 -0.02 10.07
N ARG A 153 5.79 -0.77 9.09
CA ARG A 153 4.52 -0.48 8.42
C ARG A 153 3.32 -0.71 9.34
N ASN A 154 3.32 -1.79 10.10
CA ASN A 154 2.27 -2.06 11.09
C ASN A 154 2.21 -0.97 12.17
N ARG A 155 3.36 -0.50 12.66
CA ARG A 155 3.40 0.63 13.60
C ARG A 155 2.82 1.92 13.00
N TYR A 156 3.13 2.21 11.74
CA TYR A 156 2.56 3.36 11.02
C TYR A 156 1.04 3.24 10.79
N GLN A 157 0.53 2.01 10.75
CA GLN A 157 -0.88 1.69 10.63
C GLN A 157 -1.54 1.42 11.99
N ASN A 158 -0.91 1.68 13.13
CA ASN A 158 -1.47 1.41 14.46
C ASN A 158 -1.98 -0.05 14.66
N VAL A 159 -1.20 -1.00 14.15
CA VAL A 159 -1.29 -2.44 14.45
C VAL A 159 -0.16 -2.78 15.42
N ASN A 160 -0.49 -3.39 16.55
CA ASN A 160 0.42 -3.57 17.69
C ASN A 160 0.99 -4.99 17.81
N TYR A 161 0.38 -5.97 17.12
CA TYR A 161 0.78 -7.37 17.14
C TYR A 161 0.60 -7.98 15.76
N VAL A 162 1.51 -8.87 15.35
CA VAL A 162 1.45 -9.56 14.06
C VAL A 162 1.82 -11.04 14.24
N GLU A 163 1.08 -11.93 13.59
CA GLU A 163 1.45 -13.33 13.39
C GLU A 163 1.76 -13.56 11.92
N LEU A 164 2.98 -14.04 11.64
CA LEU A 164 3.50 -14.17 10.28
C LEU A 164 3.71 -15.64 9.92
N MET A 165 3.23 -16.00 8.74
CA MET A 165 3.61 -17.22 8.04
C MET A 165 4.85 -16.92 7.20
N MET A 166 5.93 -17.67 7.46
CA MET A 166 7.27 -17.43 6.91
C MET A 166 7.58 -18.28 5.68
#